data_AF-A0A3B5KXI4-F1
#
_entry.id   AF-A0A3B5KXI4-F1
#
_cell.length_a   1.000
_cell.length_b   1.000
_cell.length_c   1.000
_cell.angle_alpha   90.00
_cell.angle_beta   90.00
_cell.angle_gamma   90.00
#
_symmetry.space_group_name_H-M   'P 1'
#
loop_
_entity.id
_entity.type
_entity.pdbx_description
1 polymer ?
#
loop_
_entity_poly.entity_id
_entity_poly.type
_entity_poly.pdbx_seq_one_letter_code
_entity_poly.pdbx_strand_id
1 'polypeptide(L)'
;NEMRTQSSVSLTWNRKSFGDKDFRSALENGILLCDAIKPGLVKKINRLPTPIAGLDNLSVFLRGCEELGLKGSQLFDPGDLQDTSIRANLKDSDCNRKLKNVLNTVFWLGKAASGCPSYSGPNLNLKEFEGLLAQMKLVSQLI
;
A
#
# COMPACT_ATOMS: atom_id res chain seq x y z
N ASN A 1 33.27 -1.19 -18.67
CA ASN A 1 31.89 -0.76 -18.98
C ASN A 1 30.91 -1.81 -18.46
N GLU A 2 30.67 -1.83 -17.15
CA GLU A 2 29.58 -2.61 -16.56
C GLU A 2 28.93 -1.72 -15.51
N MET A 3 27.99 -0.88 -15.95
CA MET A 3 27.00 -0.31 -15.05
C MET A 3 25.98 -1.41 -14.75
N ARG A 4 26.23 -2.21 -13.70
CA ARG A 4 25.19 -3.07 -13.11
C ARG A 4 24.16 -2.16 -12.44
N THR A 5 23.13 -1.85 -13.22
CA THR A 5 21.70 -1.82 -12.85
C THR A 5 21.39 -1.41 -11.41
N GLN A 6 20.87 -0.19 -11.27
CA GLN A 6 20.03 0.22 -10.15
C GLN A 6 19.01 -0.88 -9.83
N SER A 7 18.91 -1.18 -8.55
CA SER A 7 18.19 -2.27 -7.92
C SER A 7 16.72 -2.36 -8.38
N SER A 8 16.47 -3.15 -9.43
CA SER A 8 15.13 -3.56 -9.83
C SER A 8 14.66 -4.67 -8.88
N VAL A 9 14.35 -4.29 -7.64
CA VAL A 9 13.67 -5.20 -6.71
C VAL A 9 12.21 -5.18 -7.11
N SER A 10 11.73 -6.29 -7.68
CA SER A 10 10.30 -6.51 -7.91
C SER A 10 9.61 -6.54 -6.54
N LEU A 11 9.07 -5.40 -6.12
CA LEU A 11 8.17 -5.38 -4.97
C LEU A 11 7.01 -6.30 -5.32
N THR A 12 6.69 -7.27 -4.47
CA THR A 12 5.54 -8.14 -4.67
C THR A 12 4.54 -7.89 -3.57
N TRP A 13 3.27 -7.80 -3.95
CA TRP A 13 2.17 -7.64 -3.01
C TRP A 13 1.40 -8.96 -2.95
N ASN A 14 1.40 -9.62 -1.79
CA ASN A 14 0.77 -10.93 -1.62
C ASN A 14 1.26 -11.95 -2.70
N ARG A 15 2.59 -12.01 -2.92
CA ARG A 15 3.25 -12.79 -3.98
C ARG A 15 2.85 -12.45 -5.44
N LYS A 16 2.11 -11.36 -5.67
CA LYS A 16 1.82 -10.86 -7.02
C LYS A 16 2.84 -9.79 -7.41
N SER A 17 3.43 -9.94 -8.60
CA SER A 17 4.20 -8.87 -9.24
C SER A 17 3.26 -7.76 -9.72
N PHE A 18 3.71 -6.50 -9.66
CA PHE A 18 2.97 -5.34 -10.16
C PHE A 18 2.99 -5.20 -11.70
N GLY A 19 3.65 -6.15 -12.40
CA GLY A 19 3.85 -6.08 -13.84
C GLY A 19 4.76 -4.90 -14.21
N ASP A 20 4.36 -4.12 -15.21
CA ASP A 20 5.09 -2.92 -15.66
C ASP A 20 4.75 -1.67 -14.83
N LYS A 21 3.84 -1.78 -13.86
CA LYS A 21 3.44 -0.65 -13.00
C LYS A 21 4.38 -0.54 -11.81
N ASP A 22 4.74 0.69 -11.46
CA ASP A 22 5.37 0.94 -10.17
C ASP A 22 4.40 0.67 -9.02
N PHE A 23 4.95 0.44 -7.83
CA PHE A 23 4.20 0.08 -6.63
C PHE A 23 3.04 1.04 -6.34
N ARG A 24 3.22 2.35 -6.53
CA ARG A 24 2.17 3.34 -6.24
C ARG A 24 1.05 3.26 -7.27
N SER A 25 1.38 3.29 -8.56
CA SER A 25 0.40 3.19 -9.64
C SER A 25 -0.39 1.88 -9.60
N ALA A 26 0.20 0.82 -9.06
CA ALA A 26 -0.50 -0.45 -8.88
C ALA A 26 -1.53 -0.45 -7.73
N LEU A 27 -1.32 0.37 -6.69
CA LEU A 27 -2.21 0.47 -5.53
C LEU A 27 -3.22 1.62 -5.62
N GLU A 28 -3.01 2.61 -6.49
CA GLU A 28 -3.84 3.82 -6.61
C GLU A 28 -5.33 3.53 -6.82
N ASN A 29 -5.66 2.48 -7.58
CA ASN A 29 -7.07 2.10 -7.82
C ASN A 29 -7.72 1.39 -6.62
N GLY A 30 -6.97 1.11 -5.55
CA GLY A 30 -7.45 0.47 -4.32
C GLY A 30 -7.87 -1.00 -4.45
N ILE A 31 -7.85 -1.60 -5.65
CA ILE A 31 -8.33 -2.96 -5.89
C ILE A 31 -7.44 -3.98 -5.20
N LEU A 32 -6.11 -3.87 -5.37
CA LEU A 32 -5.15 -4.80 -4.76
C LEU A 32 -5.13 -4.71 -3.23
N LEU A 33 -5.40 -3.52 -2.68
CA LEU A 33 -5.54 -3.30 -1.24
C LEU A 33 -6.81 -3.99 -0.72
N CYS A 34 -7.93 -3.79 -1.41
CA CYS A 34 -9.20 -4.44 -1.08
C CYS A 34 -9.15 -5.97 -1.20
N ASP A 35 -8.45 -6.52 -2.19
CA ASP A 35 -8.28 -7.97 -2.35
C ASP A 35 -7.36 -8.58 -1.28
N ALA A 36 -6.54 -7.76 -0.60
CA ALA A 36 -5.58 -8.20 0.41
C ALA A 36 -6.13 -8.19 1.85
N ILE A 37 -7.31 -7.61 2.07
CA ILE A 37 -8.00 -7.67 3.36
C ILE A 37 -9.04 -8.81 3.36
N LYS A 38 -9.51 -9.21 4.55
CA LYS A 38 -10.44 -10.32 4.74
C LYS A 38 -11.61 -10.29 3.74
N PRO A 39 -11.89 -11.41 3.03
CA PRO A 39 -13.12 -11.57 2.25
C PRO A 39 -14.33 -11.36 3.15
N GLY A 40 -15.19 -10.39 2.82
CA GLY A 40 -16.37 -10.02 3.60
C GLY A 40 -16.25 -8.70 4.36
N LEU A 41 -15.04 -8.15 4.54
CA LEU A 41 -14.85 -6.79 5.05
C LEU A 41 -15.11 -5.75 3.95
N VAL A 42 -14.56 -6.01 2.76
CA VAL A 42 -14.86 -5.25 1.55
C VAL A 42 -16.03 -5.93 0.82
N LYS A 43 -17.22 -5.33 0.92
CA LYS A 43 -18.45 -5.91 0.34
C LYS A 43 -18.52 -5.78 -1.18
N LYS A 44 -17.91 -4.72 -1.74
CA LYS A 44 -17.92 -4.43 -3.18
C LYS A 44 -16.71 -3.60 -3.56
N ILE A 45 -16.05 -3.98 -4.65
CA ILE A 45 -14.92 -3.25 -5.25
C ILE A 45 -15.41 -2.64 -6.58
N ASN A 46 -15.19 -1.35 -6.76
CA ASN A 46 -15.48 -0.65 -8.01
C ASN A 46 -14.29 -0.79 -8.97
N ARG A 47 -14.48 -1.54 -10.07
CA ARG A 47 -13.43 -1.82 -11.06
C ARG A 47 -13.45 -0.87 -12.26
N LEU A 48 -14.27 0.18 -12.22
CA LEU A 48 -14.30 1.19 -13.27
C LEU A 48 -12.96 1.97 -13.30
N PRO A 49 -12.41 2.27 -14.48
CA PRO A 49 -11.14 2.99 -14.62
C PRO A 49 -11.34 4.50 -14.40
N THR A 50 -11.87 4.89 -13.25
CA THR A 50 -12.15 6.30 -12.91
C THR A 50 -11.47 6.67 -11.58
N PRO A 51 -10.97 7.91 -11.42
CA PRO A 51 -10.37 8.35 -10.16
C PRO A 51 -11.31 8.22 -8.95
N ILE A 52 -12.61 8.47 -9.16
CA ILE A 52 -13.64 8.31 -8.12
C ILE A 52 -13.76 6.85 -7.66
N ALA A 53 -13.73 5.89 -8.58
CA ALA A 53 -13.77 4.46 -8.23
C ALA A 53 -12.54 4.05 -7.40
N GLY A 54 -11.37 4.59 -7.74
CA GLY A 54 -10.15 4.38 -6.96
C GLY A 54 -10.28 4.90 -5.53
N LEU A 55 -10.76 6.15 -5.37
CA LEU A 55 -11.03 6.74 -4.06
C LEU A 55 -12.02 5.92 -3.23
N ASP A 56 -13.14 5.50 -3.83
CA ASP A 56 -14.15 4.69 -3.14
C ASP A 56 -13.54 3.39 -2.62
N ASN A 57 -12.73 2.71 -3.44
CA ASN A 57 -12.04 1.48 -3.03
C ASN A 57 -11.07 1.74 -1.87
N LEU A 58 -10.29 2.83 -1.93
CA LEU A 58 -9.37 3.20 -0.84
C LEU A 58 -10.13 3.49 0.45
N SER A 59 -11.22 4.26 0.40
CA SER A 59 -12.05 4.55 1.56
C SER A 59 -12.66 3.29 2.18
N VAL A 60 -13.14 2.36 1.35
CA VAL A 60 -13.68 1.08 1.85
C VAL A 60 -12.59 0.21 2.45
N PHE A 61 -11.39 0.17 1.86
CA PHE A 61 -10.23 -0.52 2.44
C PHE A 61 -9.85 0.04 3.81
N LEU A 62 -9.72 1.37 3.93
CA LEU A 62 -9.33 2.04 5.18
C LEU A 62 -10.35 1.81 6.30
N ARG A 63 -11.64 1.86 5.97
CA ARG A 63 -12.70 1.50 6.92
C ARG A 63 -12.58 0.04 7.37
N GLY A 64 -12.24 -0.86 6.46
CA GLY A 64 -11.97 -2.26 6.81
C GLY A 64 -10.79 -2.38 7.79
N CYS A 65 -9.73 -1.60 7.61
CA CYS A 65 -8.62 -1.53 8.56
C CYS A 65 -9.09 -1.08 9.95
N GLU A 66 -9.95 -0.06 10.04
CA GLU A 66 -10.53 0.41 11.30
C GLU A 66 -11.40 -0.66 11.99
N GLU A 67 -12.21 -1.39 11.22
CA GLU A 67 -13.02 -2.50 11.74
C GLU A 67 -12.16 -3.65 12.31
N LEU A 68 -10.90 -3.78 11.88
CA LEU A 68 -9.90 -4.68 12.45
C LEU A 68 -9.12 -4.08 13.64
N GLY A 69 -9.41 -2.84 14.01
CA GLY A 69 -8.85 -2.17 15.19
C GLY A 69 -7.70 -1.21 14.92
N LEU A 70 -7.43 -0.84 13.65
CA LEU A 70 -6.44 0.20 13.35
C LEU A 70 -6.97 1.58 13.76
N LYS A 71 -6.08 2.41 14.29
CA LYS A 71 -6.38 3.81 14.62
C LYS A 71 -6.14 4.69 13.39
N GLY A 72 -6.85 5.82 13.28
CA GLY A 72 -6.66 6.79 12.20
C GLY A 72 -5.20 7.23 12.00
N SER A 73 -4.40 7.33 13.07
CA SER A 73 -2.96 7.66 12.99
C SER A 73 -2.09 6.59 12.32
N GLN A 74 -2.63 5.37 12.16
CA GLN A 74 -1.97 4.25 11.47
C GLN A 74 -2.46 4.11 10.03
N LEU A 75 -3.49 4.85 9.64
CA LEU A 75 -4.05 4.86 8.29
C LEU A 75 -3.33 5.89 7.42
N PHE A 76 -3.20 5.58 6.14
CA PHE A 76 -2.80 6.53 5.12
C PHE A 76 -4.02 7.31 4.64
N ASP A 77 -3.81 8.48 4.04
CA ASP A 77 -4.88 9.24 3.40
C ASP A 77 -5.05 8.80 1.94
N PRO A 78 -6.26 8.67 1.38
CA PRO A 78 -6.42 8.31 -0.05
C PRO A 78 -5.60 9.20 -1.01
N GLY A 79 -5.37 10.48 -0.64
CA GLY A 79 -4.50 11.42 -1.36
C GLY A 79 -2.98 11.11 -1.30
N ASP A 80 -2.54 10.19 -0.44
CA ASP A 80 -1.17 9.69 -0.42
C ASP A 80 -0.86 8.84 -1.66
N LEU A 81 -1.87 8.13 -2.19
CA LEU A 81 -1.73 7.32 -3.41
C LEU A 81 -2.04 8.10 -4.68
N GLN A 82 -2.96 9.07 -4.64
CA GLN A 82 -3.30 9.88 -5.80
C GLN A 82 -2.12 10.67 -6.35
N ASP A 83 -1.88 10.61 -7.66
CA ASP A 83 -0.81 11.35 -8.31
C ASP A 83 -1.08 12.87 -8.35
N THR A 84 -0.62 13.58 -7.33
CA THR A 84 -0.55 15.05 -7.33
C THR A 84 0.75 15.61 -7.93
N SER A 85 1.69 14.77 -8.41
CA SER A 85 3.01 15.22 -8.87
C SER A 85 2.95 16.09 -10.13
N ILE A 86 1.91 15.95 -10.94
CA ILE A 86 1.71 16.76 -12.16
C ILE A 86 1.33 18.22 -11.82
N ARG A 87 0.78 18.50 -10.64
CA ARG A 87 0.26 19.84 -10.27
C ARG A 87 1.16 20.61 -9.31
N ALA A 88 2.08 19.94 -8.63
CA ALA A 88 2.98 20.55 -7.67
C ALA A 88 4.37 19.98 -7.91
N ASN A 89 5.39 20.85 -8.03
CA ASN A 89 6.82 20.52 -8.02
C ASN A 89 7.22 19.75 -6.74
N LEU A 90 6.69 18.54 -6.55
CA LEU A 90 6.87 17.72 -5.36
C LEU A 90 8.20 17.00 -5.51
N LYS A 91 9.10 17.31 -4.57
CA LYS A 91 10.41 16.68 -4.46
C LYS A 91 10.22 15.19 -4.17
N ASP A 92 11.13 14.34 -4.65
CA ASP A 92 11.12 12.88 -4.42
C ASP A 92 10.94 12.47 -2.94
N SER A 93 11.30 13.36 -2.00
CA SER A 93 11.08 13.20 -0.57
C SER A 93 9.59 13.08 -0.17
N ASP A 94 8.69 13.83 -0.82
CA ASP A 94 7.27 13.82 -0.49
C ASP A 94 6.58 12.54 -0.99
N CYS A 95 6.93 12.08 -2.19
CA CYS A 95 6.48 10.81 -2.73
C CYS A 95 6.90 9.64 -1.85
N ASN A 96 8.15 9.65 -1.35
CA ASN A 96 8.64 8.65 -0.41
C ASN A 96 7.90 8.66 0.93
N ARG A 97 7.58 9.85 1.47
CA ARG A 97 6.84 9.97 2.73
C ARG A 97 5.43 9.40 2.61
N LYS A 98 4.69 9.74 1.54
CA LYS A 98 3.35 9.22 1.26
C LYS A 98 3.36 7.70 1.15
N LEU A 99 4.34 7.15 0.43
CA LEU A 99 4.44 5.71 0.24
C LEU A 99 4.79 4.95 1.54
N LYS A 100 5.58 5.57 2.43
CA LYS A 100 5.80 5.04 3.78
C LYS A 100 4.52 4.97 4.62
N ASN A 101 3.63 5.96 4.50
CA ASN A 101 2.34 5.92 5.20
C ASN A 101 1.54 4.69 4.77
N VAL A 102 1.45 4.44 3.46
CA VAL A 102 0.75 3.27 2.90
C VAL A 102 1.32 1.98 3.46
N LEU A 103 2.64 1.82 3.47
CA LEU A 103 3.27 0.62 4.04
C LEU A 103 3.05 0.44 5.54
N ASN A 104 3.10 1.53 6.30
CA ASN A 104 2.83 1.49 7.74
C ASN A 104 1.42 0.97 8.03
N THR A 105 0.41 1.45 7.30
CA THR A 105 -0.97 0.96 7.43
C THR A 105 -1.06 -0.53 7.20
N VAL A 106 -0.37 -1.02 6.19
CA VAL A 106 -0.44 -2.42 5.78
C VAL A 106 0.30 -3.33 6.76
N PHE A 107 1.42 -2.86 7.30
CA PHE A 107 2.12 -3.54 8.39
C PHE A 107 1.24 -3.68 9.63
N TRP A 108 0.59 -2.60 10.05
CA TRP A 108 -0.34 -2.62 11.19
C TRP A 108 -1.56 -3.49 10.93
N LEU A 109 -2.07 -3.49 9.70
CA LEU A 109 -3.13 -4.38 9.27
C LEU A 109 -2.71 -5.85 9.42
N GLY A 110 -1.51 -6.22 8.98
CA GLY A 110 -1.00 -7.58 9.15
C GLY A 110 -0.86 -7.99 10.62
N LYS A 111 -0.42 -7.06 11.48
CA LYS A 111 -0.35 -7.29 12.94
C LYS A 111 -1.73 -7.50 13.55
N ALA A 112 -2.69 -6.62 13.24
CA ALA A 112 -4.06 -6.70 13.72
C ALA A 112 -4.75 -7.99 13.25
N ALA A 113 -4.58 -8.34 11.97
CA ALA A 113 -5.08 -9.57 11.38
C ALA A 113 -4.51 -10.83 12.08
N SER A 114 -3.20 -10.85 12.36
CA SER A 114 -2.54 -11.98 13.03
C SER A 114 -3.00 -12.18 14.48
N GLY A 115 -3.41 -11.10 15.16
CA GLY A 115 -3.92 -11.13 16.52
C GLY A 115 -5.42 -11.37 16.63
N CYS A 116 -6.15 -11.46 15.51
CA CYS A 116 -7.60 -11.56 15.47
C CYS A 116 -8.03 -13.02 15.18
N PRO A 117 -8.55 -13.78 16.16
CA PRO A 117 -8.92 -15.19 15.98
C PRO A 117 -10.05 -15.41 14.97
N SER A 118 -10.87 -14.38 14.72
CA SER A 118 -11.97 -14.41 13.75
C SER A 118 -11.55 -13.89 12.36
N TYR A 119 -10.28 -13.49 12.17
CA TYR A 119 -9.77 -13.08 10.87
C TYR A 119 -9.50 -14.32 10.00
N SER A 120 -10.25 -14.43 8.91
CA SER A 120 -10.13 -15.52 7.92
C SER A 120 -9.59 -15.01 6.57
N GLY A 121 -8.94 -13.85 6.57
CA GLY A 121 -8.35 -13.26 5.38
C GLY A 121 -6.97 -13.85 5.06
N PRO A 122 -6.37 -13.45 3.92
CA PRO A 122 -5.01 -13.86 3.58
C PRO A 122 -4.03 -13.41 4.68
N ASN A 123 -3.09 -14.29 5.02
CA ASN A 123 -2.05 -13.99 6.00
C ASN A 123 -1.05 -13.02 5.36
N LEU A 124 -1.04 -11.78 5.83
CA LEU A 124 -0.08 -10.78 5.37
C LEU A 124 1.29 -11.13 5.96
N ASN A 125 2.25 -11.49 5.10
CA ASN A 125 3.59 -11.88 5.53
C ASN A 125 4.36 -10.67 6.08
N LEU A 126 4.25 -10.43 7.38
CA LEU A 126 4.87 -9.30 8.08
C LEU A 126 6.38 -9.16 7.83
N LYS A 127 7.09 -10.28 7.61
CA LYS A 127 8.53 -10.29 7.35
C LYS A 127 8.89 -9.66 6.00
N GLU A 128 8.04 -9.83 4.99
CA GLU A 128 8.22 -9.17 3.69
C GLU A 128 8.00 -7.66 3.80
N PHE A 129 7.01 -7.23 4.60
CA PHE A 129 6.74 -5.82 4.85
C PHE A 129 7.84 -5.12 5.65
N GLU A 130 8.44 -5.81 6.64
CA GLU A 130 9.60 -5.29 7.37
C GLU A 130 10.80 -5.07 6.43
N GLY A 131 11.04 -6.01 5.50
CA GLY A 131 12.07 -5.86 4.47
C GLY A 131 11.81 -4.65 3.56
N LEU A 132 10.56 -4.46 3.13
CA LEU A 132 10.12 -3.33 2.32
C LEU A 132 10.30 -1.98 3.05
N LEU A 133 9.88 -1.92 4.31
CA LEU A 133 10.04 -0.75 5.17
C LEU A 133 11.52 -0.43 5.43
N ALA A 134 12.37 -1.44 5.61
CA ALA A 134 13.81 -1.26 5.79
C ALA A 134 14.50 -0.73 4.52
N GLN A 135 14.11 -1.23 3.35
CA GLN A 135 14.61 -0.75 2.07
C GLN A 135 14.25 0.73 1.84
N MET A 136 13.03 1.15 2.18
CA MET A 136 12.63 2.56 2.05
C MET A 136 13.25 3.48 3.10
N LYS A 137 13.62 2.96 4.28
CA LYS A 137 14.46 3.70 5.24
C LYS A 137 15.85 3.95 4.70
N LEU A 138 16.46 2.97 4.02
CA LEU A 138 17.77 3.11 3.39
C LEU A 138 17.76 4.12 2.24
N VAL A 139 16.70 4.16 1.43
CA VAL A 139 16.57 5.15 0.33
C VAL A 139 16.46 6.59 0.87
N SER A 140 15.94 6.78 2.09
CA SER A 140 15.87 8.13 2.70
C SER A 140 17.16 8.60 3.38
N GLN A 141 18.14 7.71 3.55
CA GLN A 141 19.47 8.05 4.10
C GLN A 141 20.54 8.20 3.02
N LEU A 142 20.18 7.97 1.75
CA LEU A 142 21.08 8.03 0.60
C LEU A 142 20.85 9.26 -0.31
N ILE A 143 20.03 10.22 0.15
CA ILE A 143 19.79 11.52 -0.51
C ILE A 143 20.16 12.64 0.46
#